data_AF-X1VQH3-F1
#
_entry.id   AF-X1VQH3-F1
#
_cell.length_a   1.000
_cell.length_b   1.000
_cell.length_c   1.000
_cell.angle_alpha   90.00
_cell.angle_beta   90.00
_cell.angle_gamma   90.00
#
_symmetry.space_group_name_H-M   'P 1'
#
loop_
_entity.id
_entity.type
_entity.pdbx_description
1 polymer ?
#
loop_
_entity_poly.entity_id
_entity_poly.type
_entity_poly.pdbx_seq_one_letter_code
_entity_poly.pdbx_strand_id
1 'polypeptide(L)'
;MNVIERINLLKKMVKEVGRIVIWQSDIYTALHNIHADWVVSGQLPLSRMPRAASGLFLEGNGIAADPIYNALVAANIPNLDAAKIVSGVFPVARGGTGLSTIALGGILYASALNVLSRLAPTAANQVLRSTAANALQFAVLLAADIPNLAASKITSGQFPLSRMPRAASGLFL
;
A
#
# COMPACT_ATOMS: atom_id res chain seq x y z
N MET A 1 62.54 -17.57 65.43
CA MET A 1 62.30 -16.32 64.68
C MET A 1 62.60 -15.14 65.58
N ASN A 2 63.67 -14.42 65.32
CA ASN A 2 64.07 -13.23 66.09
C ASN A 2 63.03 -12.10 65.86
N VAL A 3 62.92 -11.17 66.81
CA VAL A 3 62.05 -9.98 66.75
C VAL A 3 62.22 -9.22 65.43
N ILE A 4 63.46 -9.11 64.92
CA ILE A 4 63.77 -8.45 63.65
C ILE A 4 63.12 -9.18 62.46
N GLU A 5 63.17 -10.51 62.44
CA GLU A 5 62.55 -11.32 61.39
C GLU A 5 61.02 -11.20 61.42
N ARG A 6 60.43 -11.19 62.63
CA ARG A 6 58.98 -10.97 62.82
C ARG A 6 58.54 -9.60 62.31
N ILE A 7 59.33 -8.55 62.59
CA ILE A 7 59.07 -7.18 62.12
C ILE A 7 59.16 -7.10 60.60
N ASN A 8 60.16 -7.74 59.98
CA ASN A 8 60.30 -7.75 58.53
C ASN A 8 59.17 -8.52 57.85
N LEU A 9 58.71 -9.63 58.45
CA LEU A 9 57.53 -10.36 57.98
C LEU A 9 56.28 -9.47 58.04
N LEU A 10 56.04 -8.78 59.16
CA LEU A 10 54.91 -7.87 59.33
C LEU A 10 54.93 -6.74 58.30
N LYS A 11 56.10 -6.12 58.05
CA LYS A 11 56.24 -5.08 57.01
C LYS A 11 55.90 -5.61 55.61
N LYS A 12 56.32 -6.84 55.30
CA LYS A 12 56.00 -7.49 54.03
C LYS A 12 54.50 -7.77 53.91
N MET A 13 53.88 -8.29 54.98
CA MET A 13 52.44 -8.52 55.03
C MET A 13 51.65 -7.23 54.85
N VAL A 14 52.03 -6.14 55.54
CA VAL A 14 51.37 -4.84 55.41
C VAL A 14 51.49 -4.28 54.00
N LYS A 15 52.66 -4.40 53.36
CA LYS A 15 52.85 -3.99 51.96
C LYS A 15 51.94 -4.79 51.02
N GLU A 16 51.83 -6.10 51.22
CA GLU A 16 51.00 -6.95 50.38
C GLU A 16 49.51 -6.68 50.59
N VAL A 17 49.08 -6.41 51.83
CA VAL A 17 47.72 -5.95 52.14
C VAL A 17 47.39 -4.67 51.38
N GLY A 18 48.32 -3.70 51.32
CA GLY A 18 48.14 -2.49 50.52
C GLY A 18 47.93 -2.77 49.03
N ARG A 19 48.66 -3.74 48.46
CA ARG A 19 48.49 -4.15 47.05
C ARG A 19 47.16 -4.84 46.80
N ILE A 20 46.70 -5.67 47.74
CA ILE A 20 45.41 -6.36 47.67
C ILE A 20 44.26 -5.36 47.64
N VAL A 21 44.32 -4.31 48.47
CA VAL A 21 43.28 -3.26 48.51
C VAL A 21 43.19 -2.52 47.17
N ILE A 22 44.33 -2.20 46.55
CA ILE A 22 44.35 -1.57 45.22
C ILE A 22 43.76 -2.52 44.17
N TRP A 23 44.19 -3.79 44.17
CA TRP A 23 43.69 -4.80 43.23
C TRP A 23 42.17 -5.02 43.34
N GLN A 24 41.62 -4.98 44.56
CA GLN A 24 40.18 -5.03 44.79
C GLN A 24 39.45 -3.85 44.15
N SER A 25 39.99 -2.64 44.24
CA SER A 25 39.42 -1.44 43.62
C SER A 25 39.42 -1.53 42.09
N ASP A 26 40.51 -2.03 41.52
CA ASP A 26 40.63 -2.20 40.06
C ASP A 26 39.62 -3.24 39.55
N ILE A 27 39.50 -4.38 40.25
CA ILE A 27 38.52 -5.42 39.91
C ILE A 27 37.09 -4.92 40.08
N TYR A 28 36.79 -4.17 41.14
CA TYR A 28 35.46 -3.63 41.37
C TYR A 28 35.04 -2.73 40.21
N THR A 29 35.93 -1.84 39.77
CA THR A 29 35.69 -0.93 38.64
C THR A 29 35.53 -1.68 37.33
N ALA A 30 36.38 -2.69 37.10
CA ALA A 30 36.31 -3.57 35.94
C ALA A 30 34.97 -4.34 35.89
N LEU A 31 34.53 -4.95 36.99
CA LEU A 31 33.32 -5.78 37.01
C LEU A 31 32.01 -4.99 37.01
N HIS A 32 31.99 -3.75 37.53
CA HIS A 32 30.77 -2.92 37.56
C HIS A 32 30.45 -2.28 36.20
N ASN A 33 31.47 -2.08 35.34
CA ASN A 33 31.29 -1.59 33.98
C ASN A 33 31.63 -2.71 33.00
N ILE A 34 30.62 -3.45 32.56
CA ILE A 34 30.82 -4.41 31.48
C ILE A 34 31.21 -3.62 30.22
N HIS A 35 32.48 -3.68 29.84
CA HIS A 35 32.94 -3.11 28.59
C HIS A 35 32.30 -3.87 27.42
N ALA A 36 31.86 -3.16 26.37
CA ALA A 36 31.21 -3.78 25.22
C ALA A 36 32.08 -4.88 24.58
N ASP A 37 33.40 -4.67 24.52
CA ASP A 37 34.37 -5.63 23.97
C ASP A 37 34.48 -6.93 24.78
N TRP A 38 33.99 -6.97 26.03
CA TRP A 38 33.96 -8.20 26.82
C TRP A 38 32.75 -9.08 26.47
N VAL A 39 31.79 -8.54 25.72
CA VAL A 39 30.66 -9.27 25.19
C VAL A 39 31.07 -9.89 23.85
N VAL A 40 31.73 -11.05 23.92
CA VAL A 40 32.24 -11.77 22.73
C VAL A 40 31.11 -12.51 21.98
N SER A 41 30.03 -12.86 22.69
CA SER A 41 28.83 -13.48 22.11
C SER A 41 27.64 -13.38 23.08
N GLY A 42 26.43 -13.69 22.60
CA GLY A 42 25.20 -13.75 23.41
C GLY A 42 24.19 -12.68 23.02
N GLN A 43 22.96 -12.82 23.53
CA GLN A 43 21.89 -11.84 23.33
C GLN A 43 21.79 -10.95 24.56
N LEU A 44 21.85 -9.62 24.38
CA LEU A 44 21.47 -8.70 25.45
C LEU A 44 19.94 -8.62 25.52
N PRO A 45 19.32 -8.73 26.70
CA PRO A 45 17.88 -8.59 26.83
C PRO A 45 17.44 -7.18 26.40
N LEU A 46 16.30 -7.08 25.71
CA LEU A 46 15.78 -5.79 25.18
C LEU A 46 15.64 -4.71 26.26
N SER A 47 15.42 -5.10 27.52
CA SER A 47 15.34 -4.18 28.67
C SER A 47 16.64 -3.43 28.96
N ARG A 48 17.78 -3.91 28.44
CA ARG A 48 19.09 -3.26 28.55
C ARG A 48 19.51 -2.48 27.30
N MET A 49 18.72 -2.50 26.23
CA MET A 49 18.96 -1.61 25.10
C MET A 49 18.58 -0.16 25.46
N PRO A 50 19.30 0.85 24.95
CA PRO A 50 18.91 2.25 25.11
C PRO A 50 17.46 2.46 24.69
N ARG A 51 16.68 3.20 25.48
CA ARG A 51 15.28 3.48 25.16
C ARG A 51 15.21 4.64 24.16
N ALA A 52 14.31 4.54 23.19
CA ALA A 52 14.00 5.61 22.25
C ALA A 52 12.57 6.11 22.42
N ALA A 53 12.24 7.19 21.70
CA ALA A 53 10.85 7.62 21.57
C ALA A 53 9.99 6.52 20.91
N SER A 54 8.70 6.48 21.25
CA SER A 54 7.76 5.53 20.67
C SER A 54 7.62 5.75 19.15
N GLY A 55 7.47 4.66 18.40
CA GLY A 55 7.32 4.68 16.94
C GLY A 55 8.64 4.67 16.15
N LEU A 56 9.79 4.70 16.82
CA LEU A 56 11.09 4.50 16.18
C LEU A 56 11.49 3.03 16.18
N PHE A 57 12.28 2.63 15.19
CA PHE A 57 12.90 1.31 15.10
C PHE A 57 14.41 1.47 15.00
N LEU A 58 15.14 0.40 15.34
CA LEU A 58 16.59 0.40 15.21
C LEU A 58 16.97 0.10 13.74
N GLU A 59 17.66 1.03 13.11
CA GLU A 59 18.11 0.94 11.72
C GLU A 59 19.64 0.89 11.65
N GLY A 60 20.17 0.10 10.72
CA GLY A 60 21.61 0.09 10.44
C GLY A 60 22.04 1.38 9.77
N ASN A 61 23.00 2.09 10.36
CA ASN A 61 23.45 3.41 9.88
C ASN A 61 24.68 3.34 8.96
N GLY A 62 24.89 2.21 8.28
CA GLY A 62 26.05 1.96 7.41
C GLY A 62 27.16 1.13 8.06
N ILE A 63 28.21 0.86 7.30
CA ILE A 63 29.36 0.04 7.74
C ILE A 63 30.14 0.82 8.79
N ALA A 64 30.42 0.18 9.94
CA ALA A 64 31.16 0.75 11.07
C ALA A 64 30.49 1.94 11.79
N ALA A 65 29.21 2.20 11.53
CA ALA A 65 28.40 3.13 12.32
C ALA A 65 27.51 2.36 13.30
N ASP A 66 27.29 2.94 14.48
CA ASP A 66 26.33 2.40 15.43
C ASP A 66 24.91 2.44 14.86
N PRO A 67 24.06 1.44 15.14
CA PRO A 67 22.65 1.49 14.80
C PRO A 67 21.97 2.70 15.45
N ILE A 68 21.03 3.30 14.74
CA ILE A 68 20.28 4.47 15.21
C ILE A 68 18.80 4.15 15.36
N TYR A 69 18.10 4.90 16.21
CA TYR A 69 16.64 4.86 16.25
C TYR A 69 16.09 5.85 15.23
N ASN A 70 15.39 5.35 14.21
CA ASN A 70 14.87 6.15 13.11
C ASN A 70 13.38 5.88 12.85
N ALA A 71 12.73 6.82 12.16
CA ALA A 71 11.34 6.67 11.73
C ALA A 71 11.28 5.90 10.40
N LEU A 72 10.23 5.07 10.23
CA LEU A 72 10.07 4.30 8.99
C LEU A 72 9.70 5.24 7.84
N VAL A 73 10.54 5.29 6.82
CA VAL A 73 10.29 6.05 5.59
C VAL A 73 9.99 5.13 4.42
N ALA A 74 9.39 5.67 3.36
CA ALA A 74 9.01 4.90 2.18
C ALA A 74 10.20 4.16 1.53
N ALA A 75 11.40 4.74 1.58
CA ALA A 75 12.61 4.12 1.05
C ALA A 75 13.04 2.85 1.81
N ASN A 76 12.57 2.66 3.05
CA ASN A 76 12.83 1.44 3.81
C ASN A 76 11.91 0.28 3.41
N ILE A 77 10.81 0.58 2.71
CA ILE A 77 9.81 -0.43 2.34
C ILE A 77 10.22 -1.00 0.98
N PRO A 78 10.48 -2.32 0.86
CA PRO A 78 10.83 -2.92 -0.42
C PRO A 78 9.62 -2.92 -1.37
N ASN A 79 9.85 -3.29 -2.63
CA ASN A 79 8.75 -3.55 -3.55
C ASN A 79 7.86 -4.66 -2.99
N LEU A 80 6.55 -4.41 -2.95
CA LEU A 80 5.56 -5.34 -2.42
C LEU A 80 4.70 -5.88 -3.55
N ASP A 81 4.42 -7.18 -3.50
CA ASP A 81 3.39 -7.80 -4.30
C ASP A 81 1.99 -7.36 -3.82
N ALA A 82 1.02 -7.27 -4.75
CA ALA A 82 -0.34 -6.83 -4.45
C ALA A 82 -1.05 -7.74 -3.41
N ALA A 83 -0.67 -9.01 -3.31
CA ALA A 83 -1.21 -9.94 -2.30
C ALA A 83 -0.91 -9.53 -0.86
N LYS A 84 0.00 -8.57 -0.63
CA LYS A 84 0.26 -8.00 0.70
C LYS A 84 -0.83 -7.04 1.17
N ILE A 85 -1.72 -6.60 0.28
CA ILE A 85 -2.86 -5.77 0.62
C ILE A 85 -4.08 -6.66 0.86
N VAL A 86 -4.30 -7.01 2.13
CA VAL A 86 -5.31 -8.01 2.55
C VAL A 86 -6.68 -7.42 2.88
N SER A 87 -6.81 -6.09 2.92
CA SER A 87 -8.07 -5.40 3.20
C SER A 87 -8.04 -3.94 2.72
N GLY A 88 -9.20 -3.29 2.70
CA GLY A 88 -9.38 -1.92 2.22
C GLY A 88 -9.79 -1.85 0.74
N VAL A 89 -10.09 -0.63 0.27
CA VAL A 89 -10.44 -0.36 -1.13
C VAL A 89 -9.41 0.61 -1.69
N PHE A 90 -8.81 0.25 -2.82
CA PHE A 90 -7.94 1.17 -3.53
C PHE A 90 -8.77 2.32 -4.13
N PRO A 91 -8.32 3.58 -4.02
CA PRO A 91 -8.92 4.66 -4.81
C PRO A 91 -8.79 4.32 -6.29
N VAL A 92 -9.72 4.81 -7.13
CA VAL A 92 -9.74 4.51 -8.58
C VAL A 92 -8.37 4.72 -9.23
N ALA A 93 -7.67 5.79 -8.85
CA ALA A 93 -6.32 6.10 -9.34
C ALA A 93 -5.25 5.03 -9.06
N ARG A 94 -5.51 4.08 -8.15
CA ARG A 94 -4.58 3.01 -7.74
C ARG A 94 -5.18 1.60 -7.89
N GLY A 95 -6.43 1.46 -8.34
CA GLY A 95 -7.22 0.23 -8.28
C GLY A 95 -7.00 -0.79 -9.40
N GLY A 96 -5.91 -0.69 -10.18
CA GLY A 96 -5.51 -1.75 -11.11
C GLY A 96 -6.36 -1.92 -12.37
N THR A 97 -7.38 -1.08 -12.61
CA THR A 97 -8.15 -1.06 -13.87
C THR A 97 -7.37 -0.46 -15.04
N GLY A 98 -6.17 0.10 -14.79
CA GLY A 98 -5.42 0.91 -15.76
C GLY A 98 -6.05 2.26 -16.06
N LEU A 99 -7.16 2.63 -15.41
CA LEU A 99 -7.90 3.89 -15.64
C LEU A 99 -7.70 4.84 -14.45
N SER A 100 -7.05 5.99 -14.70
CA SER A 100 -6.83 7.02 -13.68
C SER A 100 -8.09 7.83 -13.33
N THR A 101 -9.04 7.94 -14.27
CA THR A 101 -10.26 8.74 -14.17
C THR A 101 -11.37 8.13 -15.01
N ILE A 102 -12.62 8.49 -14.71
CA ILE A 102 -13.80 8.11 -15.49
C ILE A 102 -14.68 9.35 -15.61
N ALA A 103 -15.20 9.64 -16.80
CA ALA A 103 -16.08 10.78 -17.01
C ALA A 103 -17.41 10.57 -16.26
N LEU A 104 -17.99 11.64 -15.72
CA LEU A 104 -19.32 11.60 -15.12
C LEU A 104 -20.35 11.13 -16.17
N GLY A 105 -21.21 10.18 -15.79
CA GLY A 105 -22.16 9.55 -16.70
C GLY A 105 -21.55 8.61 -17.74
N GLY A 106 -20.23 8.38 -17.70
CA GLY A 106 -19.56 7.38 -18.52
C GLY A 106 -19.79 5.95 -18.04
N ILE A 107 -19.63 4.99 -18.94
CA ILE A 107 -19.71 3.56 -18.64
C ILE A 107 -18.33 2.91 -18.77
N LEU A 108 -18.08 1.89 -17.96
CA LEU A 108 -16.93 1.00 -18.15
C LEU A 108 -17.43 -0.24 -18.89
N TYR A 109 -16.64 -0.70 -19.85
CA TYR A 109 -16.94 -1.94 -20.57
C TYR A 109 -15.65 -2.70 -20.86
N ALA A 110 -15.75 -4.02 -20.96
CA ALA A 110 -14.62 -4.85 -21.36
C ALA A 110 -14.43 -4.75 -22.88
N SER A 111 -13.34 -4.12 -23.32
CA SER A 111 -13.01 -4.03 -24.75
C SER A 111 -12.13 -5.18 -25.23
N ALA A 112 -11.48 -5.90 -24.30
CA ALA A 112 -10.72 -7.11 -24.56
C ALA A 112 -10.60 -7.96 -23.27
N LEU A 113 -10.02 -9.17 -23.39
CA LEU A 113 -9.76 -10.05 -22.26
C LEU A 113 -8.83 -9.35 -21.26
N ASN A 114 -9.27 -9.24 -19.99
CA ASN A 114 -8.58 -8.51 -18.93
C ASN A 114 -8.36 -7.00 -19.18
N VAL A 115 -9.10 -6.37 -20.12
CA VAL A 115 -9.01 -4.93 -20.40
C VAL A 115 -10.34 -4.25 -20.19
N LEU A 116 -10.38 -3.29 -19.26
CA LEU A 116 -11.49 -2.37 -19.06
C LEU A 116 -11.23 -1.06 -19.82
N SER A 117 -12.18 -0.67 -20.66
CA SER A 117 -12.21 0.61 -21.36
C SER A 117 -13.31 1.50 -20.82
N ARG A 118 -13.21 2.80 -21.11
CA ARG A 118 -14.24 3.80 -20.77
C ARG A 118 -14.98 4.25 -22.03
N LEU A 119 -16.28 4.42 -21.94
CA LEU A 119 -17.09 5.10 -22.95
C LEU A 119 -17.78 6.30 -22.30
N ALA A 120 -17.42 7.50 -22.75
CA ALA A 120 -18.04 8.74 -22.29
C ALA A 120 -19.36 9.00 -23.05
N PRO A 121 -20.34 9.66 -22.42
CA PRO A 121 -21.50 10.17 -23.14
C PRO A 121 -21.04 11.20 -24.18
N THR A 122 -21.62 11.13 -25.38
CA THR A 122 -21.22 11.95 -26.53
C THR A 122 -22.20 13.10 -26.79
N ALA A 123 -23.51 12.85 -26.73
CA ALA A 123 -24.56 13.87 -26.81
C ALA A 123 -25.86 13.42 -26.10
N ALA A 124 -26.77 14.36 -25.85
CA ALA A 124 -28.09 14.06 -25.31
C ALA A 124 -28.92 13.19 -26.28
N ASN A 125 -29.88 12.45 -25.73
CA ASN A 125 -30.85 11.63 -26.47
C ASN A 125 -30.23 10.53 -27.35
N GLN A 126 -29.06 10.03 -26.97
CA GLN A 126 -28.43 8.89 -27.62
C GLN A 126 -28.72 7.58 -26.89
N VAL A 127 -28.72 6.49 -27.64
CA VAL A 127 -28.85 5.12 -27.13
C VAL A 127 -27.50 4.43 -27.20
N LEU A 128 -27.25 3.52 -26.27
CA LEU A 128 -26.06 2.66 -26.30
C LEU A 128 -26.26 1.56 -27.35
N ARG A 129 -25.27 1.39 -28.23
CA ARG A 129 -25.30 0.42 -29.34
C ARG A 129 -24.01 -0.39 -29.36
N SER A 130 -24.14 -1.68 -29.68
CA SER A 130 -22.99 -2.52 -30.05
C SER A 130 -22.64 -2.30 -31.51
N THR A 131 -21.36 -2.12 -31.80
CA THR A 131 -20.83 -2.00 -33.19
C THR A 131 -20.25 -3.32 -33.70
N ALA A 132 -20.52 -4.43 -33.01
CA ALA A 132 -19.80 -5.71 -33.11
C ALA A 132 -18.34 -5.61 -32.59
N ALA A 133 -17.65 -6.75 -32.52
CA ALA A 133 -16.24 -6.88 -32.09
C ALA A 133 -15.92 -6.21 -30.73
N ASN A 134 -16.72 -6.48 -29.69
CA ASN A 134 -16.52 -5.96 -28.32
C ASN A 134 -16.47 -4.43 -28.21
N ALA A 135 -17.00 -3.71 -29.22
CA ALA A 135 -17.06 -2.26 -29.23
C ALA A 135 -18.50 -1.78 -28.98
N LEU A 136 -18.61 -0.78 -28.10
CA LEU A 136 -19.84 -0.10 -27.73
C LEU A 136 -19.73 1.38 -28.07
N GLN A 137 -20.83 1.98 -28.50
CA GLN A 137 -20.90 3.42 -28.78
C GLN A 137 -22.24 4.00 -28.35
N PHE A 138 -22.26 5.28 -28.00
CA PHE A 138 -23.49 6.06 -27.98
C PHE A 138 -23.76 6.57 -29.40
N ALA A 139 -24.99 6.37 -29.88
CA ALA A 139 -25.43 6.93 -31.16
C ALA A 139 -26.92 7.28 -31.14
N VAL A 140 -27.35 8.07 -32.12
CA VAL A 140 -28.78 8.37 -32.33
C VAL A 140 -29.54 7.11 -32.70
N LEU A 141 -30.79 6.99 -32.23
CA LEU A 141 -31.71 5.94 -32.65
C LEU A 141 -32.12 6.16 -34.11
N LEU A 142 -31.88 5.17 -34.98
CA LEU A 142 -32.21 5.23 -36.39
C LEU A 142 -33.50 4.46 -36.66
N ALA A 143 -34.19 4.76 -37.77
CA ALA A 143 -35.38 4.00 -38.17
C ALA A 143 -35.11 2.50 -38.33
N ALA A 144 -33.89 2.12 -38.76
CA ALA A 144 -33.47 0.73 -38.91
C ALA A 144 -33.30 -0.01 -37.56
N ASP A 145 -33.19 0.71 -36.44
CA ASP A 145 -33.13 0.11 -35.10
C ASP A 145 -34.53 -0.26 -34.57
N ILE A 146 -35.58 0.28 -35.20
CA ILE A 146 -36.96 0.06 -34.79
C ILE A 146 -37.46 -1.19 -35.53
N PRO A 147 -37.83 -2.27 -34.81
CA PRO A 147 -38.37 -3.46 -35.45
C PRO A 147 -39.75 -3.18 -36.06
N ASN A 148 -40.25 -4.09 -36.90
CA ASN A 148 -41.60 -4.00 -37.42
C ASN A 148 -42.62 -3.94 -36.27
N LEU A 149 -43.50 -2.95 -36.33
CA LEU A 149 -44.50 -2.70 -35.29
C LEU A 149 -45.89 -3.09 -35.77
N ALA A 150 -46.66 -3.75 -34.90
CA ALA A 150 -48.08 -3.95 -35.12
C ALA A 150 -48.85 -2.62 -34.98
N ALA A 151 -49.97 -2.48 -35.69
CA ALA A 151 -50.80 -1.28 -35.65
C ALA A 151 -51.30 -0.92 -34.22
N SER A 152 -51.44 -1.92 -33.35
CA SER A 152 -51.80 -1.74 -31.93
C SER A 152 -50.77 -0.92 -31.13
N LYS A 153 -49.57 -0.67 -31.67
CA LYS A 153 -48.56 0.20 -31.05
C LYS A 153 -48.82 1.70 -31.26
N ILE A 154 -49.82 2.05 -32.05
CA ILE A 154 -50.24 3.44 -32.26
C ILE A 154 -51.43 3.70 -31.33
N THR A 155 -51.18 4.36 -30.21
CA THR A 155 -52.16 4.55 -29.12
C THR A 155 -52.93 5.86 -29.19
N SER A 156 -52.52 6.77 -30.08
CA SER A 156 -53.16 8.07 -30.28
C SER A 156 -52.73 8.70 -31.62
N GLY A 157 -53.40 9.78 -32.04
CA GLY A 157 -53.17 10.48 -33.30
C GLY A 157 -54.02 9.97 -34.46
N GLN A 158 -54.11 10.76 -35.54
CA GLN A 158 -54.74 10.37 -36.80
C GLN A 158 -53.67 10.20 -37.88
N PHE A 159 -53.79 9.17 -38.72
CA PHE A 159 -52.91 9.03 -39.88
C PHE A 159 -53.23 10.12 -40.91
N PRO A 160 -52.21 10.71 -41.57
CA PRO A 160 -52.45 11.60 -42.69
C PRO A 160 -53.03 10.82 -43.89
N LEU A 161 -53.89 11.46 -44.69
CA LEU A 161 -54.53 10.84 -45.87
C LEU A 161 -53.51 10.21 -46.85
N SER A 162 -52.29 10.77 -46.95
CA SER A 162 -51.19 10.24 -47.77
C SER A 162 -50.68 8.86 -47.36
N ARG A 163 -51.00 8.43 -46.12
CA ARG A 163 -50.63 7.11 -45.57
C ARG A 163 -51.81 6.15 -45.54
N MET A 164 -53.00 6.59 -45.94
CA MET A 164 -54.18 5.73 -46.05
C MET A 164 -54.28 5.12 -47.46
N PRO A 165 -54.85 3.91 -47.61
CA PRO A 165 -55.15 3.35 -48.92
C PRO A 165 -56.05 4.27 -49.74
N ARG A 166 -55.83 4.37 -51.07
CA ARG A 166 -56.61 5.25 -51.97
C ARG A 166 -58.13 5.05 -51.85
N ALA A 167 -58.58 3.81 -51.69
CA ALA A 167 -59.99 3.47 -51.49
C ALA A 167 -60.60 4.05 -50.20
N ALA A 168 -59.79 4.31 -49.16
CA ALA A 168 -60.24 4.92 -47.90
C ALA A 168 -60.23 6.45 -47.94
N SER A 169 -59.56 7.06 -48.93
CA SER A 169 -59.42 8.52 -49.05
C SER A 169 -60.55 9.21 -49.82
N GLY A 170 -61.52 8.45 -50.36
CA GLY A 170 -62.58 8.98 -51.23
C GLY A 170 -62.09 9.46 -52.61
N LEU A 171 -60.78 9.42 -52.88
CA LEU A 171 -60.19 9.78 -54.17
C LEU A 171 -60.12 8.56 -55.09
N PHE A 172 -61.25 8.22 -55.70
CA PHE A 172 -61.32 7.32 -56.85
C PHE A 172 -60.94 8.11 -58.10
N LEU A 173 -59.67 8.02 -58.49
CA LEU A 173 -59.21 8.24 -59.86
C LEU A 173 -58.71 6.90 -60.40
#